data_AF-A0A8H3V9L8-F1
#
_entry.id   AF-A0A8H3V9L8-F1
#
_cell.length_a   1.000
_cell.length_b   1.000
_cell.length_c   1.000
_cell.angle_alpha   90.00
_cell.angle_beta   90.00
_cell.angle_gamma   90.00
#
_symmetry.space_group_name_H-M   'P 1'
#
loop_
_entity.id
_entity.type
_entity.pdbx_description
1 polymer ?
#
loop_
_entity_poly.entity_id
_entity_poly.type
_entity_poly.pdbx_seq_one_letter_code
_entity_poly.pdbx_strand_id
1 'polypeptide(L)'
;MVTTRSQTAGVDEMIQFYDEKASAIAEFDGQTSRIFQSDENDKAWLDLCTASWPEASWPTNTRFATSQLKVEFSKIHHGEELDRLPNFTEAAFFAQSTLNSFSRISPSKELFDALTTKFNVTPRLREFAMSFGIKRREVDFGPPTLRFRAVNPAEDGHATSFECIYGFRYAFNTNGERPGDNTWSIRQTAVYQKFDAKEEHCIWIFLGASRETKSILQENFQRRAHGFALNPCLLHAMIIENSLGQWRWYIIDLAERVRSMTQRFALSDISATTPEERVNISVSFADRQRLKSLEDDILNLHIMLQSTAQTITSLKSHCSTMTTTHARSIDQTPILNLLTEALNQANAYLVKAEVLRKQVKGATTLLTDILTYDNAFVLKVLAEEARIDNVAMVRLSAQAAEDSSAIRIITIITVIFLPATVVSVSLYLLSAPPKLTESMQSFFSTQFVHIEVDSFRLSKSTWIYFAVTAVLTLITIGSWAWLPKFIPRMATYLTETWHRTTKLNRRPRALETKSEDMMSSWQYGSTPSFRPQPVLSRLENRTMRDTATV
;
A
#
# COMPACT_ATOMS: atom_id res chain seq x y z
N MET A 1 20.66 56.59 -15.68
CA MET A 1 20.77 55.24 -16.27
C MET A 1 21.77 54.31 -15.56
N VAL A 2 22.51 54.73 -14.53
CA VAL A 2 23.43 53.84 -13.77
C VAL A 2 22.73 53.12 -12.59
N THR A 3 21.51 53.52 -12.23
CA THR A 3 20.81 53.04 -11.02
C THR A 3 20.03 51.72 -11.20
N THR A 4 19.60 51.37 -12.43
CA THR A 4 18.87 50.11 -12.69
C THR A 4 19.79 48.89 -12.77
N ARG A 5 21.02 49.06 -13.27
CA ARG A 5 22.05 48.02 -13.40
C ARG A 5 22.51 47.44 -12.05
N SER A 6 22.51 48.27 -11.00
CA SER A 6 22.87 47.85 -9.63
C SER A 6 21.76 47.08 -8.93
N GLN A 7 20.49 47.28 -9.30
CA GLN A 7 19.36 46.64 -8.62
C GLN A 7 19.05 45.25 -9.18
N THR A 8 19.14 45.04 -10.50
CA THR A 8 18.91 43.72 -11.12
C THR A 8 20.05 42.74 -10.82
N ALA A 9 21.31 43.20 -10.86
CA ALA A 9 22.46 42.38 -10.47
C ALA A 9 22.35 41.90 -9.01
N GLY A 10 21.88 42.77 -8.09
CA GLY A 10 21.66 42.40 -6.69
C GLY A 10 20.52 41.39 -6.50
N VAL A 11 19.48 41.41 -7.35
CA VAL A 11 18.39 40.42 -7.32
C VAL A 11 18.85 39.07 -7.85
N ASP A 12 19.62 39.03 -8.94
CA ASP A 12 20.17 37.79 -9.49
C ASP A 12 21.16 37.13 -8.51
N GLU A 13 22.03 37.92 -7.86
CA GLU A 13 22.92 37.44 -6.80
C GLU A 13 22.15 36.91 -5.58
N MET A 14 21.06 37.58 -5.18
CA MET A 14 20.18 37.07 -4.12
C MET A 14 19.51 35.74 -4.50
N ILE A 15 18.99 35.63 -5.73
CA ILE A 15 18.37 34.39 -6.23
C ILE A 15 19.40 33.27 -6.26
N GLN A 16 20.62 33.54 -6.72
CA GLN A 16 21.70 32.55 -6.73
C GLN A 16 22.06 32.09 -5.31
N PHE A 17 22.16 33.02 -4.35
CA PHE A 17 22.41 32.68 -2.95
C PHE A 17 21.28 31.83 -2.34
N TYR A 18 20.02 32.13 -2.65
CA TYR A 18 18.89 31.31 -2.21
C TYR A 18 18.88 29.92 -2.86
N ASP A 19 19.29 29.84 -4.12
CA ASP A 19 19.39 28.58 -4.85
C ASP A 19 20.50 27.70 -4.28
N GLU A 20 21.65 28.27 -3.92
CA GLU A 20 22.75 27.55 -3.26
C GLU A 20 22.38 27.07 -1.85
N LYS A 21 21.57 27.85 -1.12
CA LYS A 21 21.13 27.53 0.25
C LYS A 21 19.80 26.78 0.32
N ALA A 22 19.26 26.33 -0.81
CA ALA A 22 18.01 25.60 -0.83
C ALA A 22 18.12 24.34 0.04
N SER A 23 17.14 24.13 0.94
CA SER A 23 17.11 22.97 1.84
C SER A 23 17.20 21.63 1.10
N ALA A 24 16.71 21.59 -0.14
CA ALA A 24 16.77 20.42 -1.02
C ALA A 24 18.21 20.03 -1.38
N ILE A 25 19.15 20.98 -1.42
CA ILE A 25 20.57 20.71 -1.72
C ILE A 25 21.27 20.05 -0.52
N ALA A 26 20.92 20.43 0.71
CA ALA A 26 21.47 19.78 1.90
C ALA A 26 21.03 18.30 2.00
N GLU A 27 19.82 17.97 1.53
CA GLU A 27 19.32 16.59 1.48
C GLU A 27 20.01 15.77 0.38
N PHE A 28 20.36 16.40 -0.75
CA PHE A 28 21.02 15.75 -1.88
C PHE A 28 22.30 15.02 -1.47
N ASP A 29 23.18 15.67 -0.68
CA ASP A 29 24.47 15.10 -0.31
C ASP A 29 24.34 13.77 0.45
N GLY A 30 23.33 13.64 1.32
CA GLY A 30 23.03 12.41 2.05
C GLY A 30 22.46 11.28 1.19
N GLN A 31 21.97 11.58 -0.02
CA GLN A 31 21.36 10.63 -0.94
C GLN A 31 22.25 10.25 -2.15
N THR A 32 23.39 10.91 -2.31
CA THR A 32 24.33 10.73 -3.43
C THR A 32 24.67 9.27 -3.74
N SER A 33 24.96 8.47 -2.71
CA SER A 33 25.30 7.04 -2.86
C SER A 33 24.16 6.20 -3.44
N ARG A 34 22.91 6.67 -3.39
CA ARG A 34 21.75 5.99 -3.98
C ARG A 34 21.53 6.40 -5.43
N ILE A 35 21.96 7.61 -5.79
CA ILE A 35 21.75 8.24 -7.09
C ILE A 35 22.86 7.84 -8.06
N PHE A 36 24.13 7.98 -7.65
CA PHE A 36 25.30 7.86 -8.52
C PHE A 36 26.00 6.50 -8.40
N GLN A 37 26.73 6.13 -9.45
CA GLN A 37 27.64 5.00 -9.40
C GLN A 37 28.85 5.27 -8.49
N SER A 38 29.43 4.20 -7.96
CA SER A 38 30.76 4.26 -7.36
C SER A 38 31.77 4.51 -8.47
N ASP A 39 32.78 5.32 -8.19
CA ASP A 39 33.90 5.56 -9.11
C ASP A 39 34.86 4.36 -9.19
N GLU A 40 34.63 3.32 -8.38
CA GLU A 40 35.45 2.11 -8.36
C GLU A 40 35.39 1.33 -9.70
N ASN A 41 36.54 1.23 -10.37
CA ASN A 41 36.81 0.51 -11.63
C ASN A 41 36.25 1.15 -12.91
N ASP A 42 36.24 2.48 -13.03
CA ASP A 42 35.82 3.22 -14.24
C ASP A 42 34.41 2.85 -14.75
N LYS A 43 33.58 2.36 -13.84
CA LYS A 43 32.18 2.04 -14.12
C LYS A 43 31.32 3.29 -14.19
N ALA A 44 31.81 4.44 -13.75
CA ALA A 44 31.15 5.71 -13.94
C ALA A 44 31.43 6.25 -15.34
N TRP A 45 30.40 6.75 -16.02
CA TRP A 45 30.56 7.45 -17.29
C TRP A 45 29.44 8.46 -17.56
N LEU A 46 29.73 9.42 -18.43
CA LEU A 46 28.79 10.38 -18.98
C LEU A 46 28.90 10.33 -20.51
N ASP A 47 27.79 10.17 -21.23
CA ASP A 47 27.86 10.27 -22.69
C ASP A 47 27.80 11.74 -23.10
N LEU A 48 28.72 12.14 -23.97
CA LEU A 48 28.76 13.45 -24.59
C LEU A 48 28.40 13.31 -26.07
N CYS A 49 27.48 14.17 -26.51
CA CYS A 49 27.18 14.39 -27.92
C CYS A 49 27.54 15.85 -28.25
N THR A 50 28.46 16.05 -29.18
CA THR A 50 28.93 17.37 -29.58
C THR A 50 28.72 17.60 -31.06
N ALA A 51 28.42 18.85 -31.39
CA ALA A 51 28.33 19.33 -32.75
C ALA A 51 29.49 20.34 -32.94
N SER A 52 30.56 19.94 -33.66
CA SER A 52 31.73 20.78 -33.87
C SER A 52 32.08 20.91 -35.37
N TRP A 53 32.48 22.11 -35.77
CA TRP A 53 33.03 22.36 -37.10
C TRP A 53 34.44 21.74 -37.21
N PRO A 54 34.78 21.06 -38.31
CA PRO A 54 36.15 20.59 -38.52
C PRO A 54 37.13 21.78 -38.51
N GLU A 55 38.25 21.64 -37.79
CA GLU A 55 39.27 22.67 -37.52
C GLU A 55 39.97 23.32 -38.74
N ALA A 56 39.51 23.10 -39.98
CA ALA A 56 40.23 23.51 -41.19
C ALA A 56 39.43 24.27 -42.26
N SER A 57 38.25 24.83 -41.96
CA SER A 57 37.55 25.66 -42.95
C SER A 57 36.69 26.75 -42.33
N TRP A 58 37.30 27.88 -42.00
CA TRP A 58 36.56 29.15 -41.97
C TRP A 58 35.99 29.40 -43.37
N PRO A 59 34.67 29.57 -43.57
CA PRO A 59 34.12 29.80 -44.89
C PRO A 59 34.35 31.27 -45.27
N THR A 60 35.50 31.57 -45.86
CA THR A 60 35.79 32.90 -46.41
C THR A 60 35.09 33.17 -47.74
N ASN A 61 34.28 32.25 -48.28
CA ASN A 61 33.43 32.59 -49.40
C ASN A 61 32.15 31.76 -49.47
N THR A 62 31.11 32.47 -49.88
CA THR A 62 29.75 31.97 -50.07
C THR A 62 29.69 30.91 -51.17
N ARG A 63 28.79 29.94 -50.95
CA ARG A 63 28.32 28.88 -51.87
C ARG A 63 29.14 27.57 -51.87
N PHE A 64 28.55 26.55 -51.23
CA PHE A 64 28.82 25.11 -51.40
C PHE A 64 30.12 24.53 -50.81
N ALA A 65 30.51 24.91 -49.60
CA ALA A 65 31.36 24.03 -48.79
C ALA A 65 30.47 23.09 -47.95
N THR A 66 30.20 21.89 -48.49
CA THR A 66 29.65 20.74 -47.74
C THR A 66 30.71 20.19 -46.78
N SER A 67 31.17 20.98 -45.83
CA SER A 67 31.88 20.47 -44.66
C SER A 67 30.82 19.96 -43.69
N GLN A 68 30.52 18.66 -43.77
CA GLN A 68 29.61 17.98 -42.83
C GLN A 68 30.11 18.22 -41.40
N LEU A 69 29.31 18.90 -40.57
CA LEU A 69 29.53 18.93 -39.12
C LEU A 69 29.48 17.48 -38.63
N LYS A 70 30.53 17.04 -37.94
CA LYS A 70 30.58 15.68 -37.41
C LYS A 70 29.92 15.70 -36.04
N VAL A 71 28.80 14.98 -35.90
CA VAL A 71 28.22 14.70 -34.58
C VAL A 71 28.97 13.51 -34.00
N GLU A 72 29.73 13.76 -32.94
CA GLU A 72 30.53 12.73 -32.28
C GLU A 72 29.91 12.35 -30.94
N PHE A 73 29.88 11.04 -30.67
CA PHE A 73 29.57 10.51 -29.35
C PHE A 73 30.86 10.05 -28.69
N SER A 74 31.13 10.60 -27.52
CA SER A 74 32.24 10.18 -26.67
C SER A 74 31.72 9.82 -25.28
N LYS A 75 32.45 8.95 -24.58
CA LYS A 75 32.22 8.66 -23.18
C LYS A 75 33.29 9.36 -22.36
N ILE A 76 32.84 10.04 -21.32
CA ILE A 76 33.69 10.73 -20.37
C ILE A 76 33.67 9.93 -19.08
N HIS A 77 34.85 9.54 -18.60
CA HIS A 77 34.99 8.77 -17.36
C HIS A 77 35.45 9.66 -16.21
N HIS A 78 36.35 10.62 -16.47
CA HIS A 78 36.91 11.47 -15.42
C HIS A 78 36.60 12.96 -15.61
N GLY A 79 36.55 13.69 -14.49
CA GLY A 79 36.33 15.14 -14.50
C GLY A 79 37.39 15.92 -15.30
N GLU A 80 38.64 15.46 -15.29
CA GLU A 80 39.73 16.10 -16.05
C GLU A 80 39.52 16.09 -17.57
N GLU A 81 38.81 15.08 -18.09
CA GLU A 81 38.47 15.01 -19.50
C GLU A 81 37.46 16.10 -19.87
N LEU A 82 36.58 16.49 -18.92
CA LEU A 82 35.70 17.63 -19.13
C LEU A 82 36.53 18.88 -19.39
N ASP A 83 37.57 19.16 -18.61
CA ASP A 83 38.39 20.38 -18.76
C ASP A 83 39.11 20.46 -20.11
N ARG A 84 39.46 19.31 -20.69
CA ARG A 84 40.12 19.22 -22.00
C ARG A 84 39.17 19.41 -23.19
N LEU A 85 37.85 19.46 -22.95
CA LEU A 85 36.88 19.65 -24.02
C LEU A 85 37.01 21.05 -24.66
N PRO A 86 37.03 21.14 -26.00
CA PRO A 86 37.05 22.41 -26.71
C PRO A 86 35.76 23.22 -26.47
N ASN A 87 35.79 24.50 -26.83
CA ASN A 87 34.59 25.33 -26.81
C ASN A 87 33.62 24.83 -27.89
N PHE A 88 32.49 24.28 -27.45
CA PHE A 88 31.44 23.82 -28.35
C PHE A 88 30.37 24.88 -28.53
N THR A 89 29.87 25.00 -29.77
CA THR A 89 28.64 25.73 -30.04
C THR A 89 27.44 24.99 -29.45
N GLU A 90 27.44 23.66 -29.52
CA GLU A 90 26.44 22.80 -28.91
C GLU A 90 27.04 21.55 -28.26
N ALA A 91 26.63 21.29 -27.03
CA ALA A 91 27.00 20.09 -26.29
C ALA A 91 25.80 19.52 -25.54
N ALA A 92 25.68 18.19 -25.58
CA ALA A 92 24.68 17.47 -24.83
C ALA A 92 25.27 16.33 -24.02
N PHE A 93 25.02 16.37 -22.72
CA PHE A 93 25.49 15.39 -21.75
C PHE A 93 24.34 14.47 -21.32
N PHE A 94 24.58 13.17 -21.28
CA PHE A 94 23.59 12.18 -20.89
C PHE A 94 24.06 11.34 -19.70
N ALA A 95 23.36 11.47 -18.58
CA ALA A 95 23.44 10.55 -17.45
C ALA A 95 22.38 9.47 -17.61
N GLN A 96 22.78 8.26 -18.02
CA GLN A 96 21.86 7.16 -18.28
C GLN A 96 21.61 6.31 -17.04
N SER A 97 20.42 5.73 -16.92
CA SER A 97 20.21 4.65 -15.95
C SER A 97 20.92 3.37 -16.41
N THR A 98 21.65 2.72 -15.51
CA THR A 98 22.51 1.56 -15.83
C THR A 98 21.74 0.30 -16.24
N LEU A 99 20.59 0.03 -15.60
CA LEU A 99 19.76 -1.14 -15.90
C LEU A 99 18.29 -0.79 -16.15
N ASN A 100 17.69 -0.03 -15.22
CA ASN A 100 16.29 0.36 -15.26
C ASN A 100 16.08 1.72 -14.59
N SER A 101 14.87 2.28 -14.65
CA SER A 101 14.56 3.60 -14.09
C SER A 101 14.79 3.75 -12.57
N PHE A 102 14.97 2.65 -11.83
CA PHE A 102 15.31 2.63 -10.40
C PHE A 102 16.77 2.29 -10.13
N SER A 103 17.59 2.17 -11.16
CA SER A 103 19.03 1.97 -11.00
C SER A 103 19.75 3.31 -10.85
N ARG A 104 20.97 3.26 -10.32
CA ARG A 104 21.87 4.42 -10.28
C ARG A 104 22.08 4.98 -11.69
N ILE A 105 22.21 6.30 -11.78
CA ILE A 105 22.61 6.97 -13.01
C ILE A 105 24.10 6.75 -13.26
N SER A 106 24.50 6.82 -14.52
CA SER A 106 25.82 6.42 -15.00
C SER A 106 26.99 7.20 -14.41
N PRO A 107 26.96 8.53 -14.19
CA PRO A 107 28.12 9.25 -13.69
C PRO A 107 28.36 8.96 -12.19
N SER A 108 29.59 9.19 -11.74
CA SER A 108 29.93 9.32 -10.32
C SER A 108 29.53 10.71 -9.82
N LYS A 109 29.46 10.87 -8.49
CA LYS A 109 29.18 12.19 -7.88
C LYS A 109 30.23 13.22 -8.30
N GLU A 110 31.49 12.82 -8.32
CA GLU A 110 32.62 13.68 -8.66
C GLU A 110 32.54 14.14 -10.12
N LEU A 111 32.24 13.23 -11.05
CA LEU A 111 32.04 13.58 -12.46
C LEU A 111 30.83 14.51 -12.66
N PHE A 112 29.74 14.28 -11.93
CA PHE A 112 28.57 15.14 -11.97
C PHE A 112 28.86 16.55 -11.41
N ASP A 113 29.52 16.65 -10.26
CA ASP A 113 29.90 17.92 -9.67
C ASP A 113 30.87 18.67 -10.60
N ALA A 114 31.87 18.00 -11.17
CA ALA A 114 32.79 18.57 -12.16
C ALA A 114 32.06 19.14 -13.38
N LEU A 115 31.07 18.42 -13.93
CA LEU A 115 30.22 18.90 -15.02
C LEU A 115 29.48 20.18 -14.63
N THR A 116 28.85 20.20 -13.46
CA THR A 116 28.08 21.36 -13.00
C THR A 116 28.97 22.58 -12.75
N THR A 117 30.17 22.37 -12.20
CA THR A 117 31.14 23.44 -11.98
C THR A 117 31.70 23.98 -13.29
N LYS A 118 32.11 23.12 -14.23
CA LYS A 118 32.72 23.56 -15.50
C LYS A 118 31.77 24.44 -16.31
N PHE A 119 30.50 24.05 -16.42
CA PHE A 119 29.53 24.77 -17.24
C PHE A 119 28.71 25.81 -16.46
N ASN A 120 29.04 26.04 -15.18
CA ASN A 120 28.32 26.92 -14.26
C ASN A 120 26.81 26.65 -14.31
N VAL A 121 26.45 25.39 -14.10
CA VAL A 121 25.07 24.89 -14.09
C VAL A 121 24.44 25.27 -12.76
N THR A 122 23.20 25.77 -12.79
CA THR A 122 22.50 26.11 -11.55
C THR A 122 22.43 24.92 -10.56
N PRO A 123 22.71 25.15 -9.26
CA PRO A 123 22.65 24.10 -8.23
C PRO A 123 21.30 23.39 -8.12
N ARG A 124 20.22 24.03 -8.58
CA ARG A 124 18.85 23.47 -8.62
C ARG A 124 18.73 22.19 -9.45
N LEU A 125 19.67 21.92 -10.37
CA LEU A 125 19.70 20.63 -11.10
C LEU A 125 19.76 19.43 -10.14
N ARG A 126 20.37 19.60 -8.96
CA ARG A 126 20.43 18.55 -7.92
C ARG A 126 19.04 18.13 -7.44
N GLU A 127 18.06 19.03 -7.40
CA GLU A 127 16.68 18.71 -7.03
C GLU A 127 16.06 17.69 -7.97
N PHE A 128 16.34 17.82 -9.27
CA PHE A 128 15.86 16.87 -10.28
C PHE A 128 16.65 15.57 -10.25
N ALA A 129 17.94 15.62 -9.92
CA ALA A 129 18.78 14.42 -9.76
C ALA A 129 18.32 13.53 -8.60
N MET A 130 17.77 14.10 -7.52
CA MET A 130 17.21 13.34 -6.38
C MET A 130 16.05 12.42 -6.77
N SER A 131 15.33 12.72 -7.85
CA SER A 131 14.28 11.83 -8.33
C SER A 131 14.84 10.52 -8.91
N PHE A 132 16.15 10.37 -9.14
CA PHE A 132 16.77 9.19 -9.75
C PHE A 132 17.48 8.28 -8.73
N GLY A 133 17.88 7.08 -9.18
CA GLY A 133 18.62 6.12 -8.35
C GLY A 133 17.77 5.06 -7.66
N ILE A 134 18.39 4.36 -6.70
CA ILE A 134 17.80 3.22 -6.02
C ILE A 134 16.68 3.67 -5.07
N LYS A 135 15.44 3.31 -5.43
CA LYS A 135 14.23 3.54 -4.63
C LYS A 135 13.70 2.22 -4.07
N ARG A 136 13.38 2.20 -2.76
CA ARG A 136 12.64 1.08 -2.15
C ARG A 136 11.15 1.11 -2.53
N ARG A 137 10.59 2.32 -2.68
CA ARG A 137 9.27 2.63 -3.22
C ARG A 137 9.31 4.00 -3.89
N GLU A 138 8.50 4.19 -4.92
CA GLU A 138 8.31 5.50 -5.54
C GLU A 138 7.33 6.31 -4.69
N VAL A 139 7.87 7.24 -3.90
CA VAL A 139 7.10 8.17 -3.05
C VAL A 139 6.93 9.53 -3.74
N ASP A 140 7.75 9.78 -4.76
CA ASP A 140 7.69 10.97 -5.59
C ASP A 140 6.65 10.76 -6.69
N PHE A 141 5.55 11.52 -6.67
CA PHE A 141 4.43 11.37 -7.59
C PHE A 141 4.62 12.13 -8.91
N GLY A 142 5.60 13.04 -8.97
CA GLY A 142 5.91 13.79 -10.18
C GLY A 142 7.17 14.63 -10.00
N PRO A 143 7.95 14.81 -11.08
CA PRO A 143 9.19 15.58 -11.01
C PRO A 143 8.95 17.02 -10.53
N PRO A 144 9.99 17.69 -10.01
CA PRO A 144 9.89 19.10 -9.65
C PRO A 144 9.36 19.95 -10.81
N THR A 145 8.64 21.02 -10.47
CA THR A 145 8.06 21.92 -11.47
C THR A 145 9.15 22.64 -12.25
N LEU A 146 8.83 23.03 -13.49
CA LEU A 146 9.75 23.74 -14.36
C LEU A 146 10.37 24.96 -13.66
N ARG A 147 11.67 25.10 -13.84
CA ARG A 147 12.47 26.24 -13.40
C ARG A 147 13.03 26.93 -14.62
N PHE A 148 12.70 28.20 -14.79
CA PHE A 148 13.22 29.04 -15.86
C PHE A 148 13.89 30.25 -15.23
N ARG A 149 15.07 30.59 -15.74
CA ARG A 149 15.84 31.75 -15.31
C ARG A 149 16.35 32.46 -16.55
N ALA A 150 16.04 33.74 -16.70
CA ALA A 150 16.73 34.60 -17.65
C ALA A 150 18.11 34.95 -17.07
N VAL A 151 19.15 34.77 -17.86
CA VAL A 151 20.54 35.10 -17.53
C VAL A 151 20.93 36.30 -18.38
N ASN A 152 21.41 37.39 -17.75
CA ASN A 152 21.78 38.62 -18.44
C ASN A 152 20.66 39.17 -19.36
N PRO A 153 19.51 39.60 -18.81
CA PRO A 153 18.48 40.23 -19.63
C PRO A 153 19.05 41.46 -20.34
N ALA A 154 18.99 41.49 -21.68
CA ALA A 154 19.52 42.60 -22.46
C ALA A 154 18.80 43.91 -22.09
N GLU A 155 19.59 44.98 -21.88
CA GLU A 155 19.08 46.32 -21.54
C GLU A 155 18.16 46.90 -22.65
N ASP A 156 18.31 46.41 -23.89
CA ASP A 156 17.59 46.89 -25.07
C ASP A 156 16.43 45.97 -25.53
N GLY A 157 15.95 45.05 -24.69
CA GLY A 157 14.79 44.19 -25.02
C GLY A 157 15.07 43.10 -26.05
N HIS A 158 16.34 42.72 -26.21
CA HIS A 158 16.84 42.00 -27.37
C HIS A 158 17.78 40.85 -26.96
N ALA A 159 17.22 39.64 -27.04
CA ALA A 159 17.76 38.32 -26.66
C ALA A 159 18.25 38.15 -25.22
N THR A 160 17.56 37.26 -24.51
CA THR A 160 17.86 36.85 -23.15
C THR A 160 18.53 35.48 -23.19
N SER A 161 19.78 35.39 -22.72
CA SER A 161 20.36 34.10 -22.34
C SER A 161 19.47 33.50 -21.25
N PHE A 162 19.40 32.17 -21.12
CA PHE A 162 18.53 31.55 -20.13
C PHE A 162 19.01 30.18 -19.68
N GLU A 163 18.50 29.76 -18.53
CA GLU A 163 18.54 28.40 -18.04
C GLU A 163 17.11 27.87 -17.88
N CYS A 164 16.86 26.65 -18.34
CA CYS A 164 15.57 25.98 -18.27
C CYS A 164 15.76 24.55 -17.76
N ILE A 165 15.00 24.17 -16.73
CA ILE A 165 15.05 22.84 -16.14
C ILE A 165 13.65 22.32 -15.91
N TYR A 166 13.37 21.10 -16.34
CA TYR A 166 12.14 20.41 -16.00
C TYR A 166 12.34 18.90 -16.02
N GLY A 167 11.46 18.18 -15.33
CA GLY A 167 11.33 16.75 -15.49
C GLY A 167 9.98 16.40 -16.08
N PHE A 168 9.92 15.27 -16.74
CA PHE A 168 8.65 14.66 -17.16
C PHE A 168 8.72 13.15 -17.03
N ARG A 169 7.54 12.53 -16.95
CA ARG A 169 7.40 11.07 -16.98
C ARG A 169 6.85 10.62 -18.32
N TYR A 170 7.19 9.39 -18.69
CA TYR A 170 6.73 8.78 -19.92
C TYR A 170 6.48 7.29 -19.73
N ALA A 171 5.51 6.76 -20.46
CA ALA A 171 5.24 5.33 -20.50
C ALA A 171 6.23 4.64 -21.46
N PHE A 172 6.80 3.53 -21.02
CA PHE A 172 7.70 2.71 -21.83
C PHE A 172 7.21 1.27 -21.85
N ASN A 173 6.95 0.75 -23.04
CA ASN A 173 6.57 -0.64 -23.25
C ASN A 173 7.81 -1.54 -23.14
N THR A 174 7.75 -2.52 -22.25
CA THR A 174 8.83 -3.50 -22.03
C THR A 174 8.73 -4.73 -22.93
N ASN A 175 7.77 -4.76 -23.86
CA ASN A 175 7.54 -5.86 -24.81
C ASN A 175 7.46 -7.25 -24.15
N GLY A 176 7.02 -7.32 -22.89
CA GLY A 176 6.92 -8.58 -22.14
C GLY A 176 8.24 -9.13 -21.61
N GLU A 177 9.35 -8.37 -21.66
CA GLU A 177 10.65 -8.79 -21.13
C GLU A 177 10.69 -8.90 -19.58
N ARG A 178 9.69 -8.34 -18.88
CA ARG A 178 9.59 -8.44 -17.43
C ARG A 178 8.78 -9.67 -17.00
N PRO A 179 9.27 -10.47 -16.03
CA PRO A 179 8.48 -11.55 -15.46
C PRO A 179 7.25 -10.97 -14.74
N GLY A 180 6.06 -11.31 -15.25
CA GLY A 180 4.77 -10.86 -14.73
C GLY A 180 3.87 -10.26 -15.80
N ASP A 181 2.64 -9.92 -15.41
CA ASP A 181 1.59 -9.41 -16.30
C ASP A 181 1.69 -7.89 -16.56
N ASN A 182 2.86 -7.29 -16.30
CA ASN A 182 3.08 -5.85 -16.43
C ASN A 182 4.00 -5.52 -17.61
N THR A 183 3.36 -5.25 -18.75
CA THR A 183 4.00 -4.88 -20.02
C THR A 183 4.53 -3.45 -20.02
N TRP A 184 4.05 -2.60 -19.10
CA TRP A 184 4.38 -1.17 -19.07
C TRP A 184 5.31 -0.82 -17.92
N SER A 185 6.21 0.12 -18.18
CA SER A 185 7.06 0.74 -17.17
C SER A 185 6.97 2.25 -17.27
N ILE A 186 6.71 2.91 -16.15
CA ILE A 186 6.80 4.37 -16.09
C ILE A 186 8.26 4.74 -15.85
N ARG A 187 8.76 5.64 -16.69
CA ARG A 187 10.12 6.17 -16.64
C ARG A 187 10.05 7.69 -16.56
N GLN A 188 11.20 8.31 -16.30
CA GLN A 188 11.29 9.75 -16.15
C GLN A 188 12.57 10.27 -16.79
N THR A 189 12.51 11.51 -17.27
CA THR A 189 13.65 12.23 -17.81
C THR A 189 13.68 13.62 -17.17
N ALA A 190 14.85 14.07 -16.76
CA ALA A 190 15.08 15.48 -16.46
C ALA A 190 15.89 16.12 -17.59
N VAL A 191 15.47 17.31 -17.99
CA VAL A 191 16.06 18.10 -19.06
C VAL A 191 16.54 19.41 -18.45
N TYR A 192 17.80 19.72 -18.70
CA TYR A 192 18.41 21.01 -18.44
C TYR A 192 18.90 21.59 -19.76
N GLN A 193 18.60 22.86 -19.99
CA GLN A 193 19.16 23.66 -21.07
C GLN A 193 19.77 24.92 -20.48
N LYS A 194 20.97 25.26 -20.93
CA LYS A 194 21.55 26.59 -20.81
C LYS A 194 21.83 27.13 -22.19
N PHE A 195 21.23 28.27 -22.51
CA PHE A 195 21.41 28.95 -23.77
C PHE A 195 22.04 30.32 -23.53
N ASP A 196 23.16 30.57 -24.19
CA ASP A 196 23.81 31.87 -24.21
C ASP A 196 23.52 32.58 -25.54
N ALA A 197 22.78 33.68 -25.48
CA ALA A 197 22.41 34.47 -26.65
C ALA A 197 23.60 35.23 -27.26
N LYS A 198 24.67 35.51 -26.50
CA LYS A 198 25.83 36.28 -27.00
C LYS A 198 26.73 35.43 -27.90
N GLU A 199 27.05 34.24 -27.41
CA GLU A 199 27.94 33.29 -28.09
C GLU A 199 27.15 32.26 -28.94
N GLU A 200 25.82 32.30 -28.90
CA GLU A 200 24.91 31.28 -29.45
C GLU A 200 25.22 29.85 -28.97
N HIS A 201 25.81 29.73 -27.79
CA HIS A 201 26.18 28.47 -27.18
C HIS A 201 24.99 27.82 -26.49
N CYS A 202 24.78 26.52 -26.72
CA CYS A 202 23.66 25.78 -26.16
C CYS A 202 24.16 24.48 -25.50
N ILE A 203 23.98 24.39 -24.18
CA ILE A 203 24.37 23.22 -23.39
C ILE A 203 23.10 22.51 -22.93
N TRP A 204 23.07 21.20 -23.14
CA TRP A 204 22.00 20.32 -22.69
C TRP A 204 22.53 19.29 -21.70
N ILE A 205 21.80 19.06 -20.61
CA ILE A 205 22.06 17.96 -19.69
C ILE A 205 20.78 17.15 -19.52
N PHE A 206 20.89 15.85 -19.74
CA PHE A 206 19.77 14.92 -19.67
C PHE A 206 20.04 13.87 -18.59
N LEU A 207 19.11 13.74 -17.66
CA LEU A 207 19.11 12.66 -16.66
C LEU A 207 18.03 11.65 -17.04
N GLY A 208 18.42 10.39 -17.26
CA GLY A 208 17.50 9.30 -17.57
C GLY A 208 16.82 9.36 -18.94
N ALA A 209 17.37 10.10 -19.90
CA ALA A 209 16.78 10.23 -21.23
C ALA A 209 16.63 8.88 -21.97
N SER A 210 15.53 8.76 -22.71
CA SER A 210 15.22 7.60 -23.54
C SER A 210 16.10 7.56 -24.81
N ARG A 211 16.16 6.40 -25.46
CA ARG A 211 16.91 6.24 -26.73
C ARG A 211 16.30 7.12 -27.83
N GLU A 212 14.98 7.26 -27.82
CA GLU A 212 14.22 8.10 -28.75
C GLU A 212 14.56 9.58 -28.54
N THR A 213 14.60 10.04 -27.29
CA THR A 213 15.05 11.41 -26.96
C THR A 213 16.49 11.67 -27.42
N LYS A 214 17.40 10.72 -27.24
CA LYS A 214 18.78 10.81 -27.75
C LYS A 214 18.82 10.94 -29.27
N SER A 215 18.00 10.15 -29.98
CA SER A 215 17.90 10.19 -31.44
C SER A 215 17.36 11.52 -31.96
N ILE A 216 16.30 12.06 -31.33
CA ILE A 216 15.73 13.37 -31.67
C ILE A 216 16.79 14.46 -31.53
N LEU A 217 17.58 14.41 -30.44
CA LEU A 217 18.64 15.38 -30.22
C LEU A 217 19.73 15.30 -31.28
N GLN A 218 20.17 14.08 -31.60
CA GLN A 218 21.18 13.84 -32.62
C GLN A 218 20.73 14.38 -33.97
N GLU A 219 19.49 14.10 -34.37
CA GLU A 219 18.94 14.62 -35.62
C GLU A 219 18.83 16.16 -35.59
N ASN A 220 18.47 16.74 -34.44
CA ASN A 220 18.39 18.19 -34.29
C ASN A 220 19.78 18.87 -34.45
N PHE A 221 20.82 18.31 -33.83
CA PHE A 221 22.20 18.80 -33.97
C PHE A 221 22.70 18.66 -35.41
N GLN A 222 22.37 17.54 -36.07
CA GLN A 222 22.65 17.35 -37.51
C GLN A 222 21.88 18.34 -38.38
N ARG A 223 20.65 18.75 -38.04
CA ARG A 223 19.94 19.78 -38.81
C ARG A 223 20.56 21.15 -38.61
N ARG A 224 20.91 21.54 -37.37
CA ARG A 224 21.55 22.83 -37.10
C ARG A 224 22.89 22.98 -37.82
N ALA A 225 23.69 21.91 -37.84
CA ALA A 225 24.92 21.80 -38.60
C ALA A 225 24.81 22.24 -40.07
N HIS A 226 23.67 21.99 -40.71
CA HIS A 226 23.43 22.29 -42.12
C HIS A 226 23.02 23.75 -42.35
N GLY A 227 23.24 24.63 -41.36
CA GLY A 227 22.98 26.08 -41.45
C GLY A 227 21.53 26.47 -41.13
N PHE A 228 20.76 25.58 -40.52
CA PHE A 228 19.42 25.92 -40.03
C PHE A 228 19.54 26.62 -38.68
N ALA A 229 19.31 27.92 -38.64
CA ALA A 229 19.10 28.64 -37.38
C ALA A 229 17.82 28.10 -36.74
N LEU A 230 17.97 27.29 -35.70
CA LEU A 230 16.85 26.66 -34.98
C LEU A 230 16.64 27.40 -33.67
N ASN A 231 15.38 27.75 -33.40
CA ASN A 231 15.00 28.35 -32.13
C ASN A 231 15.37 27.39 -30.96
N PRO A 232 16.02 27.88 -29.88
CA PRO A 232 16.40 27.08 -28.71
C PRO A 232 15.25 26.28 -28.08
N CYS A 233 14.00 26.74 -28.22
CA CYS A 233 12.80 26.08 -27.71
C CYS A 233 12.28 24.91 -28.56
N LEU A 234 12.69 24.79 -29.83
CA LEU A 234 12.14 23.76 -30.72
C LEU A 234 12.36 22.35 -30.17
N LEU A 235 13.56 22.12 -29.63
CA LEU A 235 13.96 20.83 -29.10
C LEU A 235 13.13 20.45 -27.85
N HIS A 236 12.78 21.42 -26.99
CA HIS A 236 11.85 21.18 -25.89
C HIS A 236 10.50 20.66 -26.38
N ALA A 237 9.94 21.27 -27.44
CA ALA A 237 8.66 20.87 -27.99
C ALA A 237 8.72 19.43 -28.56
N MET A 238 9.77 19.08 -29.31
CA MET A 238 9.97 17.72 -29.83
C MET A 238 10.13 16.68 -28.72
N ILE A 239 10.87 17.00 -27.65
CA ILE A 239 11.07 16.09 -26.52
C ILE A 239 9.75 15.82 -25.79
N ILE A 240 8.96 16.87 -25.55
CA ILE A 240 7.65 16.77 -24.91
C ILE A 240 6.69 15.94 -25.77
N GLU A 241 6.61 16.21 -27.06
CA GLU A 241 5.76 15.45 -27.98
C GLU A 241 6.11 13.96 -27.94
N ASN A 242 7.40 13.62 -28.04
CA ASN A 242 7.88 12.25 -27.93
C ASN A 242 7.50 11.61 -26.58
N SER A 243 7.59 12.36 -25.48
CA SER A 243 7.19 11.87 -24.15
C SER A 243 5.72 11.50 -24.07
N LEU A 244 4.87 12.13 -24.89
CA LEU A 244 3.43 11.91 -24.88
C LEU A 244 2.99 10.72 -25.75
N GLY A 245 3.84 10.26 -26.67
CA GLY A 245 3.47 9.28 -27.71
C GLY A 245 2.94 7.96 -27.18
N GLN A 246 3.46 7.46 -26.06
CA GLN A 246 3.11 6.14 -25.52
C GLN A 246 1.94 6.14 -24.51
N TRP A 247 1.51 7.31 -24.03
CA TRP A 247 0.42 7.38 -23.04
C TRP A 247 -0.89 6.82 -23.56
N ARG A 248 -1.16 6.98 -24.86
CA ARG A 248 -2.37 6.43 -25.48
C ARG A 248 -2.49 4.92 -25.25
N TRP A 249 -1.41 4.19 -25.52
CA TRP A 249 -1.39 2.74 -25.44
C TRP A 249 -1.43 2.26 -24.00
N TYR A 250 -0.74 2.96 -23.10
CA TYR A 250 -0.83 2.70 -21.67
C TYR A 250 -2.25 2.89 -21.12
N ILE A 251 -2.95 3.96 -21.54
CA ILE A 251 -4.35 4.20 -21.14
C ILE A 251 -5.27 3.10 -21.66
N ILE A 252 -5.06 2.61 -22.89
CA ILE A 252 -5.83 1.49 -23.45
C ILE A 252 -5.61 0.21 -22.63
N ASP A 253 -4.35 -0.09 -22.27
CA ASP A 253 -4.01 -1.24 -21.44
C ASP A 253 -4.67 -1.17 -20.07
N LEU A 254 -4.59 -0.03 -19.39
CA LEU A 254 -5.31 0.20 -18.13
C LEU A 254 -6.81 0.01 -18.32
N ALA A 255 -7.40 0.56 -19.39
CA ALA A 255 -8.82 0.43 -19.66
C ALA A 255 -9.27 -1.02 -19.84
N GLU A 256 -8.47 -1.83 -20.52
CA GLU A 256 -8.74 -3.25 -20.71
C GLU A 256 -8.64 -4.04 -19.39
N ARG A 257 -7.67 -3.71 -18.52
CA ARG A 257 -7.58 -4.27 -17.16
C ARG A 257 -8.80 -3.91 -16.31
N VAL A 258 -9.31 -2.68 -16.41
CA VAL A 258 -10.55 -2.27 -15.71
C VAL A 258 -11.75 -3.04 -16.25
N ARG A 259 -11.86 -3.14 -17.58
CA ARG A 259 -12.98 -3.78 -18.26
C ARG A 259 -13.06 -5.27 -17.95
N SER A 260 -11.95 -5.99 -18.12
CA SER A 260 -11.85 -7.42 -17.83
C SER A 260 -12.27 -7.75 -16.39
N MET A 261 -11.86 -6.91 -15.42
CA MET A 261 -12.24 -7.10 -14.02
C MET A 261 -13.72 -6.78 -13.77
N THR A 262 -14.24 -5.70 -14.37
CA THR A 262 -15.67 -5.33 -14.25
C THR A 262 -16.58 -6.36 -14.89
N GLN A 263 -16.23 -6.90 -16.07
CA GLN A 263 -17.01 -7.94 -16.75
C GLN A 263 -17.08 -9.23 -15.91
N ARG A 264 -15.98 -9.61 -15.25
CA ARG A 264 -15.98 -10.76 -14.34
C ARG A 264 -16.98 -10.60 -13.19
N PHE A 265 -17.13 -9.39 -12.65
CA PHE A 265 -18.10 -9.11 -11.58
C PHE A 265 -19.54 -8.95 -12.10
N ALA A 266 -19.73 -8.37 -13.28
CA ALA A 266 -21.06 -8.23 -13.86
C ALA A 266 -21.70 -9.57 -14.24
N LEU A 267 -20.87 -10.57 -14.54
CA LEU A 267 -21.28 -11.94 -14.89
C LEU A 267 -21.39 -12.87 -13.68
N SER A 268 -21.06 -12.43 -12.46
CA SER A 268 -21.32 -13.24 -11.26
C SER A 268 -22.82 -13.22 -10.98
N ASP A 269 -23.50 -14.33 -11.29
CA ASP A 269 -24.92 -14.49 -11.04
C ASP A 269 -25.17 -14.67 -9.53
N ILE A 270 -25.56 -13.57 -8.88
CA ILE A 270 -25.83 -13.51 -7.45
C ILE A 270 -27.30 -13.86 -7.15
N SER A 271 -28.13 -14.02 -8.19
CA SER A 271 -29.59 -14.16 -8.06
C SER A 271 -30.06 -15.59 -7.79
N ALA A 272 -29.18 -16.58 -7.86
CA ALA A 272 -29.55 -17.97 -7.60
C ALA A 272 -30.02 -18.16 -6.15
N THR A 273 -31.27 -18.61 -6.04
CA THR A 273 -32.04 -18.85 -4.81
C THR A 273 -31.65 -20.14 -4.09
N THR A 274 -30.87 -21.01 -4.73
CA THR A 274 -30.36 -22.26 -4.14
C THR A 274 -28.83 -22.25 -4.11
N PRO A 275 -28.18 -22.82 -3.08
CA PRO A 275 -26.71 -22.91 -2.99
C PRO A 275 -26.06 -23.69 -4.15
N GLU A 276 -26.83 -24.54 -4.83
CA GLU A 276 -26.37 -25.48 -5.87
C GLU A 276 -26.35 -24.87 -7.29
N GLU A 277 -27.12 -23.81 -7.54
CA GLU A 277 -27.19 -23.11 -8.85
C GLU A 277 -26.23 -21.91 -8.97
N ARG A 278 -25.57 -21.51 -7.87
CA ARG A 278 -24.59 -20.43 -7.93
C ARG A 278 -23.36 -20.89 -8.71
N VAL A 279 -23.15 -20.31 -9.90
CA VAL A 279 -21.84 -20.30 -10.53
C VAL A 279 -20.90 -19.62 -9.54
N ASN A 280 -20.05 -20.43 -8.90
CA ASN A 280 -19.15 -20.03 -7.83
C ASN A 280 -18.01 -19.15 -8.39
N ILE A 281 -18.33 -17.95 -8.88
CA ILE A 281 -17.34 -16.90 -9.07
C ILE A 281 -17.06 -16.35 -7.69
N SER A 282 -16.22 -17.06 -6.94
CA SER A 282 -15.77 -16.61 -5.62
C SER A 282 -15.04 -15.29 -5.79
N VAL A 283 -15.72 -14.19 -5.50
CA VAL A 283 -15.10 -12.87 -5.46
C VAL A 283 -14.06 -12.88 -4.36
N SER A 284 -12.78 -12.75 -4.72
CA SER A 284 -11.68 -12.92 -3.78
C SER A 284 -11.19 -11.57 -3.25
N PHE A 285 -10.54 -11.58 -2.09
CA PHE A 285 -9.78 -10.42 -1.60
C PHE A 285 -8.70 -9.96 -2.61
N ALA A 286 -8.15 -10.90 -3.39
CA ALA A 286 -7.17 -10.60 -4.43
C ALA A 286 -7.76 -9.73 -5.56
N ASP A 287 -9.04 -9.90 -5.90
CA ASP A 287 -9.72 -9.05 -6.89
C ASP A 287 -9.84 -7.60 -6.38
N ARG A 288 -10.12 -7.42 -5.08
CA ARG A 288 -10.12 -6.10 -4.44
C ARG A 288 -8.73 -5.47 -4.43
N GLN A 289 -7.69 -6.25 -4.15
CA GLN A 289 -6.31 -5.77 -4.17
C GLN A 289 -5.87 -5.36 -5.58
N ARG A 290 -6.23 -6.14 -6.61
CA ARG A 290 -5.96 -5.80 -8.01
C ARG A 290 -6.65 -4.51 -8.42
N LEU A 291 -7.91 -4.33 -8.05
CA LEU A 291 -8.66 -3.10 -8.34
C LEU A 291 -8.09 -1.89 -7.61
N LYS A 292 -7.62 -2.06 -6.37
CA LYS A 292 -6.91 -1.02 -5.63
C LYS A 292 -5.59 -0.64 -6.31
N SER A 293 -4.81 -1.61 -6.75
CA SER A 293 -3.57 -1.36 -7.51
C SER A 293 -3.86 -0.57 -8.78
N LEU A 294 -4.90 -0.96 -9.51
CA LEU A 294 -5.30 -0.29 -10.75
C LEU A 294 -5.80 1.14 -10.49
N GLU A 295 -6.50 1.36 -9.39
CA GLU A 295 -6.87 2.70 -8.94
C GLU A 295 -5.64 3.57 -8.67
N ASP A 296 -4.63 3.02 -7.96
CA ASP A 296 -3.38 3.73 -7.67
C ASP A 296 -2.60 4.04 -8.95
N ASP A 297 -2.55 3.11 -9.91
CA ASP A 297 -1.90 3.31 -11.21
C ASP A 297 -2.58 4.42 -12.03
N ILE A 298 -3.91 4.49 -12.00
CA ILE A 298 -4.69 5.55 -12.67
C ILE A 298 -4.53 6.90 -11.95
N LEU A 299 -4.45 6.91 -10.63
CA LEU A 299 -4.24 8.13 -9.85
C LEU A 299 -2.84 8.68 -10.13
N ASN A 300 -1.83 7.82 -10.15
CA ASN A 300 -0.48 8.16 -10.57
C ASN A 300 -0.47 8.72 -12.00
N LEU A 301 -1.14 8.05 -12.95
CA LEU A 301 -1.30 8.54 -14.32
C LEU A 301 -1.84 9.97 -14.36
N HIS A 302 -2.89 10.25 -13.58
CA HIS A 302 -3.49 11.58 -13.53
C HIS A 302 -2.49 12.65 -13.03
N ILE A 303 -1.79 12.38 -11.93
CA ILE A 303 -0.80 13.32 -11.38
C ILE A 303 0.34 13.58 -12.39
N MET A 304 0.83 12.52 -13.04
CA MET A 304 1.93 12.62 -14.01
C MET A 304 1.55 13.44 -15.24
N LEU A 305 0.36 13.22 -15.79
CA LEU A 305 -0.15 13.99 -16.92
C LEU A 305 -0.42 15.46 -16.53
N GLN A 306 -0.89 15.71 -15.31
CA GLN A 306 -1.12 17.06 -14.80
C GLN A 306 0.19 17.84 -14.66
N SER A 307 1.21 17.22 -14.06
CA SER A 307 2.56 17.78 -13.96
C SER A 307 3.16 18.07 -15.34
N THR A 308 2.97 17.16 -16.30
CA THR A 308 3.42 17.36 -17.68
C THR A 308 2.68 18.53 -18.34
N ALA A 309 1.35 18.63 -18.22
CA ALA A 309 0.57 19.74 -18.76
C ALA A 309 0.99 21.11 -18.17
N GLN A 310 1.30 21.15 -16.88
CA GLN A 310 1.86 22.35 -16.23
C GLN A 310 3.21 22.73 -16.83
N THR A 311 4.11 21.75 -17.02
CA THR A 311 5.42 21.94 -17.66
C THR A 311 5.27 22.50 -19.08
N ILE A 312 4.35 21.95 -19.88
CA ILE A 312 4.08 22.43 -21.25
C ILE A 312 3.54 23.87 -21.22
N THR A 313 2.67 24.19 -20.27
CA THR A 313 2.11 25.54 -20.12
C THR A 313 3.21 26.55 -19.78
N SER A 314 4.10 26.21 -18.84
CA SER A 314 5.26 27.04 -18.50
C SER A 314 6.22 27.20 -19.68
N LEU A 315 6.56 26.10 -20.37
CA LEU A 315 7.41 26.14 -21.57
C LEU A 315 6.81 27.05 -22.65
N LYS A 316 5.51 26.93 -22.93
CA LYS A 316 4.82 27.78 -23.90
C LYS A 316 4.92 29.26 -23.52
N SER A 317 4.68 29.59 -22.25
CA SER A 317 4.79 30.96 -21.76
C SER A 317 6.22 31.51 -21.95
N HIS A 318 7.23 30.76 -21.53
CA HIS A 318 8.62 31.19 -21.61
C HIS A 318 9.10 31.28 -23.06
N CYS A 319 8.78 30.31 -23.91
CA CYS A 319 9.15 30.33 -25.32
C CYS A 319 8.49 31.47 -26.09
N SER A 320 7.30 31.94 -25.67
CA SER A 320 6.63 33.09 -26.29
C SER A 320 7.23 34.45 -25.91
N THR A 321 7.93 34.53 -24.77
CA THR A 321 8.58 35.77 -24.31
C THR A 321 10.03 35.88 -24.79
N MET A 322 10.60 34.80 -25.31
CA MET A 322 11.94 34.79 -25.88
C MET A 322 11.93 35.46 -27.25
N THR A 323 12.74 36.49 -27.47
CA THR A 323 12.92 37.10 -28.82
C THR A 323 14.39 37.01 -29.20
N THR A 324 14.74 36.25 -30.23
CA THR A 324 16.13 36.11 -30.72
C THR A 324 16.52 37.32 -31.57
N THR A 325 17.71 37.89 -31.33
CA THR A 325 18.18 39.18 -31.85
C THR A 325 18.65 39.19 -33.30
N HIS A 326 19.08 38.07 -33.87
CA HIS A 326 19.76 38.11 -35.16
C HIS A 326 18.78 38.06 -36.33
N ALA A 327 18.47 39.23 -36.91
CA ALA A 327 18.06 39.61 -38.29
C ALA A 327 17.07 38.73 -39.12
N ARG A 328 16.66 37.59 -38.61
CA ARG A 328 15.59 36.71 -39.07
C ARG A 328 14.84 36.37 -37.78
N SER A 329 13.77 37.10 -37.50
CA SER A 329 12.80 36.68 -36.49
C SER A 329 12.31 35.28 -36.91
N ILE A 330 12.89 34.23 -36.32
CA ILE A 330 12.43 32.87 -36.57
C ILE A 330 11.00 32.84 -36.04
N ASP A 331 10.04 32.61 -36.93
CA ASP A 331 8.65 32.52 -36.56
C ASP A 331 8.48 31.45 -35.46
N GLN A 332 8.01 31.89 -34.29
CA GLN A 332 7.82 31.04 -33.13
C GLN A 332 6.46 30.34 -33.16
N THR A 333 5.55 30.80 -34.02
CA THR A 333 4.23 30.25 -34.23
C THR A 333 4.23 28.72 -34.38
N PRO A 334 5.07 28.09 -35.24
CA PRO A 334 5.11 26.63 -35.35
C PRO A 334 5.46 25.92 -34.03
N ILE A 335 6.36 26.49 -33.22
CA ILE A 335 6.80 25.89 -31.94
C ILE A 335 5.69 26.04 -30.91
N LEU A 336 5.07 27.22 -30.83
CA LEU A 336 3.95 27.48 -29.93
C LEU A 336 2.73 26.64 -30.30
N ASN A 337 2.50 26.39 -31.60
CA ASN A 337 1.48 25.48 -32.07
C ASN A 337 1.78 24.04 -31.65
N LEU A 338 3.01 23.57 -31.80
CA LEU A 338 3.41 22.22 -31.38
C LEU A 338 3.23 22.02 -29.87
N LEU A 339 3.65 23.00 -29.05
CA LEU A 339 3.42 22.98 -27.60
C LEU A 339 1.92 23.04 -27.25
N THR A 340 1.11 23.77 -28.04
CA THR A 340 -0.34 23.84 -27.84
C THR A 340 -1.00 22.51 -28.17
N GLU A 341 -0.58 21.84 -29.24
CA GLU A 341 -1.05 20.50 -29.60
C GLU A 341 -0.69 19.48 -28.52
N ALA A 342 0.56 19.50 -28.05
CA ALA A 342 1.01 18.65 -26.95
C ALA A 342 0.21 18.90 -25.66
N LEU A 343 -0.10 20.18 -25.34
CA LEU A 343 -0.93 20.52 -24.19
C LEU A 343 -2.37 19.99 -24.34
N ASN A 344 -2.96 20.15 -25.52
CA ASN A 344 -4.29 19.63 -25.82
C ASN A 344 -4.32 18.10 -25.72
N GLN A 345 -3.29 17.42 -26.19
CA GLN A 345 -3.13 15.97 -26.08
C GLN A 345 -3.02 15.53 -24.61
N ALA A 346 -2.19 16.18 -23.81
CA ALA A 346 -2.06 15.90 -22.38
C ALA A 346 -3.40 16.09 -21.63
N ASN A 347 -4.12 17.18 -21.92
CA ASN A 347 -5.45 17.44 -21.35
C ASN A 347 -6.48 16.38 -21.79
N ALA A 348 -6.46 15.94 -23.04
CA ALA A 348 -7.32 14.86 -23.50
C ALA A 348 -7.02 13.54 -22.79
N TYR A 349 -5.75 13.25 -22.47
CA TYR A 349 -5.38 12.10 -21.65
C TYR A 349 -5.82 12.24 -20.20
N LEU A 350 -5.77 13.44 -19.61
CA LEU A 350 -6.30 13.69 -18.26
C LEU A 350 -7.78 13.38 -18.14
N VAL A 351 -8.59 13.82 -19.12
CA VAL A 351 -10.02 13.51 -19.16
C VAL A 351 -10.26 12.00 -19.23
N LYS A 352 -9.49 11.28 -20.07
CA LYS A 352 -9.58 9.82 -20.16
C LYS A 352 -9.21 9.13 -18.85
N ALA A 353 -8.14 9.57 -18.19
CA ALA A 353 -7.74 9.06 -16.89
C ALA A 353 -8.83 9.29 -15.83
N GLU A 354 -9.51 10.45 -15.85
CA GLU A 354 -10.61 10.73 -14.93
C GLU A 354 -11.83 9.81 -15.17
N VAL A 355 -12.20 9.57 -16.43
CA VAL A 355 -13.25 8.60 -16.78
C VAL A 355 -12.87 7.21 -16.28
N LEU A 356 -11.62 6.80 -16.49
CA LEU A 356 -11.14 5.48 -16.07
C LEU A 356 -11.14 5.34 -14.54
N ARG A 357 -10.77 6.40 -13.82
CA ARG A 357 -10.87 6.46 -12.36
C ARG A 357 -12.32 6.30 -11.87
N LYS A 358 -13.29 6.95 -12.53
CA LYS A 358 -14.72 6.81 -12.21
C LYS A 358 -15.19 5.36 -12.44
N GLN A 359 -14.75 4.73 -13.53
CA GLN A 359 -15.07 3.32 -13.82
C GLN A 359 -14.50 2.37 -12.76
N VAL A 360 -13.22 2.52 -12.39
CA VAL A 360 -12.60 1.71 -11.32
C VAL A 360 -13.31 1.92 -9.99
N LYS A 361 -13.63 3.16 -9.62
CA LYS A 361 -14.35 3.44 -8.39
C LYS A 361 -15.73 2.77 -8.37
N GLY A 362 -16.45 2.81 -9.50
CA GLY A 362 -17.74 2.12 -9.66
C GLY A 362 -17.61 0.59 -9.56
N ALA A 363 -16.54 0.01 -10.13
CA ALA A 363 -16.24 -1.40 -9.97
C ALA A 363 -15.92 -1.76 -8.51
N THR A 364 -15.22 -0.89 -7.77
CA THR A 364 -14.86 -1.12 -6.37
C THR A 364 -16.09 -1.09 -5.46
N THR A 365 -17.01 -0.15 -5.71
CA THR A 365 -18.27 -0.09 -4.97
C THR A 365 -19.10 -1.34 -5.25
N LEU A 366 -19.28 -1.70 -6.52
CA LEU A 366 -20.01 -2.92 -6.90
C LEU A 366 -19.41 -4.17 -6.25
N LEU A 367 -18.08 -4.30 -6.26
CA LEU A 367 -17.39 -5.42 -5.61
C LEU A 367 -17.65 -5.48 -4.10
N THR A 368 -17.64 -4.32 -3.46
CA THR A 368 -17.90 -4.21 -2.01
C THR A 368 -19.36 -4.59 -1.70
N ASP A 369 -20.30 -4.13 -2.52
CA ASP A 369 -21.71 -4.46 -2.39
C ASP A 369 -21.96 -5.96 -2.57
N ILE A 370 -21.30 -6.60 -3.55
CA ILE A 370 -21.38 -8.06 -3.76
C ILE A 370 -20.84 -8.81 -2.53
N LEU A 371 -19.66 -8.42 -2.03
CA LEU A 371 -19.05 -9.06 -0.87
C LEU A 371 -19.90 -8.90 0.40
N THR A 372 -20.51 -7.74 0.60
CA THR A 372 -21.39 -7.51 1.76
C THR A 372 -22.69 -8.32 1.64
N TYR A 373 -23.27 -8.39 0.45
CA TYR A 373 -24.44 -9.23 0.18
C TYR A 373 -24.15 -10.71 0.43
N ASP A 374 -23.02 -11.22 -0.07
CA ASP A 374 -22.66 -12.63 0.07
C ASP A 374 -22.40 -12.99 1.55
N ASN A 375 -21.68 -12.13 2.29
CA ASN A 375 -21.51 -12.29 3.73
C ASN A 375 -22.84 -12.29 4.49
N ALA A 376 -23.76 -11.38 4.14
CA ALA A 376 -25.08 -11.32 4.76
C ALA A 376 -25.92 -12.57 4.44
N PHE A 377 -25.81 -13.10 3.22
CA PHE A 377 -26.48 -14.33 2.80
C PHE A 377 -25.95 -15.55 3.56
N VAL A 378 -24.62 -15.71 3.65
CA VAL A 378 -23.99 -16.81 4.41
C VAL A 378 -24.40 -16.74 5.88
N LEU A 379 -24.43 -15.55 6.49
CA LEU A 379 -24.92 -15.37 7.85
C LEU A 379 -26.40 -15.75 8.00
N LYS A 380 -27.24 -15.44 7.01
CA LYS A 380 -28.65 -15.82 7.01
C LYS A 380 -28.83 -17.34 6.95
N VAL A 381 -28.08 -18.02 6.07
CA VAL A 381 -28.10 -19.49 5.97
C VAL A 381 -27.62 -20.13 7.27
N LEU A 382 -26.51 -19.64 7.83
CA LEU A 382 -25.99 -20.12 9.10
C LEU A 382 -26.97 -19.89 10.26
N ALA A 383 -27.65 -18.74 10.28
CA ALA A 383 -28.65 -18.44 11.29
C ALA A 383 -29.89 -19.34 11.15
N GLU A 384 -30.30 -19.69 9.93
CA GLU A 384 -31.41 -20.60 9.69
C GLU A 384 -31.05 -22.04 10.09
N GLU A 385 -29.85 -22.50 9.76
CA GLU A 385 -29.36 -23.82 10.20
C GLU A 385 -29.26 -23.88 11.72
N ALA A 386 -28.67 -22.86 12.36
CA ALA A 386 -28.62 -22.75 13.82
C ALA A 386 -30.03 -22.69 14.45
N ARG A 387 -31.01 -22.10 13.75
CA ARG A 387 -32.41 -22.09 14.19
C ARG A 387 -33.02 -23.49 14.14
N ILE A 388 -32.78 -24.23 13.06
CA ILE A 388 -33.25 -25.62 12.89
C ILE A 388 -32.63 -26.50 13.99
N ASP A 389 -31.32 -26.41 14.19
CA ASP A 389 -30.60 -27.13 15.23
C ASP A 389 -31.11 -26.79 16.63
N ASN A 390 -31.38 -25.50 16.89
CA ASN A 390 -31.92 -25.07 18.18
C ASN A 390 -33.34 -25.64 18.41
N VAL A 391 -34.20 -25.64 17.40
CA VAL A 391 -35.54 -26.26 17.51
C VAL A 391 -35.43 -27.77 17.74
N ALA A 392 -34.52 -28.45 17.05
CA ALA A 392 -34.27 -29.88 17.26
C ALA A 392 -33.75 -30.15 18.69
N MET A 393 -32.81 -29.34 19.18
CA MET A 393 -32.27 -29.43 20.54
C MET A 393 -33.34 -29.19 21.60
N VAL A 394 -34.24 -28.20 21.39
CA VAL A 394 -35.37 -27.94 22.30
C VAL A 394 -36.30 -29.15 22.36
N ARG A 395 -36.61 -29.78 21.22
CA ARG A 395 -37.44 -31.00 21.17
C ARG A 395 -36.77 -32.17 21.87
N LEU A 396 -35.48 -32.42 21.61
CA LEU A 396 -34.72 -33.47 22.28
C LEU A 396 -34.64 -33.24 23.79
N SER A 397 -34.48 -31.98 24.23
CA SER A 397 -34.45 -31.63 25.65
C SER A 397 -35.81 -31.83 26.33
N ALA A 398 -36.91 -31.50 25.63
CA ALA A 398 -38.26 -31.75 26.12
C ALA A 398 -38.54 -33.25 26.26
N GLN A 399 -38.18 -34.04 25.25
CA GLN A 399 -38.32 -35.50 25.28
C GLN A 399 -37.45 -36.13 26.38
N ALA A 400 -36.19 -35.69 26.53
CA ALA A 400 -35.33 -36.14 27.62
C ALA A 400 -35.89 -35.77 29.01
N ALA A 401 -36.59 -34.64 29.14
CA ALA A 401 -37.26 -34.26 30.38
C ALA A 401 -38.47 -35.17 30.68
N GLU A 402 -39.27 -35.53 29.66
CA GLU A 402 -40.35 -36.51 29.80
C GLU A 402 -39.81 -37.90 30.16
N ASP A 403 -38.77 -38.37 29.47
CA ASP A 403 -38.10 -39.63 29.78
C ASP A 403 -37.54 -39.63 31.21
N SER A 404 -36.97 -38.49 31.65
CA SER A 404 -36.53 -38.32 33.03
C SER A 404 -37.68 -38.41 34.04
N SER A 405 -38.89 -37.97 33.67
CA SER A 405 -40.08 -38.09 34.53
C SER A 405 -40.55 -39.56 34.63
N ALA A 406 -40.52 -40.31 33.53
CA ALA A 406 -40.85 -41.74 33.50
C ALA A 406 -39.86 -42.56 34.33
N ILE A 407 -38.56 -42.29 34.18
CA ILE A 407 -37.49 -42.90 34.99
C ILE A 407 -37.74 -42.64 36.48
N ARG A 408 -38.14 -41.42 36.85
CA ARG A 408 -38.45 -41.06 38.24
C ARG A 408 -39.62 -41.89 38.78
N ILE A 409 -40.66 -42.14 37.99
CA ILE A 409 -41.82 -42.95 38.39
C ILE A 409 -41.42 -44.42 38.59
N ILE A 410 -40.68 -45.00 37.64
CA ILE A 410 -40.18 -46.39 37.74
C ILE A 410 -39.30 -46.55 38.99
N THR A 411 -38.44 -45.56 39.26
CA THR A 411 -37.58 -45.54 40.45
C THR A 411 -38.42 -45.50 41.74
N ILE A 412 -39.52 -44.72 41.77
CA ILE A 412 -40.43 -44.70 42.93
C ILE A 412 -41.08 -46.08 43.14
N ILE A 413 -41.59 -46.71 42.07
CA ILE A 413 -42.22 -48.04 42.15
C ILE A 413 -41.22 -49.08 42.66
N THR A 414 -40.03 -49.13 42.06
CA THR A 414 -38.97 -50.07 42.48
C THR A 414 -38.55 -49.84 43.93
N VAL A 415 -38.38 -48.60 44.40
CA VAL A 415 -38.04 -48.31 45.81
C VAL A 415 -39.11 -48.78 46.80
N ILE A 416 -40.39 -48.78 46.40
CA ILE A 416 -41.49 -49.27 47.26
C ILE A 416 -41.52 -50.80 47.30
N PHE A 417 -41.31 -51.48 46.17
CA PHE A 417 -41.47 -52.93 46.06
C PHE A 417 -40.17 -53.71 46.35
N LEU A 418 -39.00 -53.13 46.14
CA LEU A 418 -37.70 -53.78 46.36
C LEU A 418 -37.48 -54.25 47.82
N PRO A 419 -37.87 -53.49 48.86
CA PRO A 419 -37.75 -53.97 50.25
C PRO A 419 -38.67 -55.16 50.52
N ALA A 420 -39.87 -55.14 49.94
CA ALA A 420 -40.84 -56.22 50.10
C ALA A 420 -40.36 -57.52 49.43
N THR A 421 -39.74 -57.43 48.24
CA THR A 421 -39.19 -58.60 47.54
C THR A 421 -37.96 -59.17 48.24
N VAL A 422 -37.07 -58.33 48.78
CA VAL A 422 -35.91 -58.82 49.55
C VAL A 422 -36.36 -59.54 50.83
N VAL A 423 -37.36 -59.01 51.54
CA VAL A 423 -37.90 -59.65 52.75
C VAL A 423 -38.66 -60.93 52.42
N SER A 424 -39.42 -60.98 51.33
CA SER A 424 -40.15 -62.19 50.93
C SER A 424 -39.21 -63.35 50.61
N VAL A 425 -38.12 -63.09 49.86
CA VAL A 425 -37.11 -64.11 49.53
C VAL A 425 -36.32 -64.52 50.77
N SER A 426 -35.89 -63.56 51.61
CA SER A 426 -35.09 -63.85 52.79
C SER A 426 -35.87 -64.62 53.87
N LEU A 427 -37.16 -64.30 54.07
CA LEU A 427 -38.03 -65.01 55.00
C LEU A 427 -38.41 -66.41 54.48
N TYR A 428 -38.57 -66.57 53.15
CA TYR A 428 -38.81 -67.88 52.54
C TYR A 428 -37.58 -68.79 52.66
N LEU A 429 -36.37 -68.28 52.40
CA LEU A 429 -35.11 -69.01 52.59
C LEU A 429 -34.87 -69.41 54.04
N LEU A 430 -35.30 -68.59 55.01
CA LEU A 430 -35.13 -68.87 56.44
C LEU A 430 -36.14 -69.90 57.00
N SER A 431 -37.28 -70.09 56.32
CA SER A 431 -38.34 -71.01 56.76
C SER A 431 -38.37 -72.35 56.02
N ALA A 432 -37.56 -72.51 54.97
CA ALA A 432 -37.47 -73.75 54.21
C ALA A 432 -36.34 -74.69 54.71
N PRO A 433 -36.57 -76.01 54.80
CA PRO A 433 -35.53 -76.98 55.14
C PRO A 433 -34.45 -77.11 54.02
N PRO A 434 -33.18 -77.43 54.36
CA PRO A 434 -32.02 -77.29 53.46
C PRO A 434 -31.89 -78.35 52.34
N LYS A 435 -32.99 -78.88 51.80
CA LYS A 435 -32.97 -79.88 50.71
C LYS A 435 -33.74 -79.51 49.45
N LEU A 436 -34.25 -78.29 49.32
CA LEU A 436 -34.94 -77.80 48.11
C LEU A 436 -34.45 -76.41 47.68
N THR A 437 -33.15 -76.15 47.79
CA THR A 437 -32.50 -74.93 47.30
C THR A 437 -31.97 -75.03 45.86
N GLU A 438 -32.31 -76.07 45.11
CA GLU A 438 -31.82 -76.25 43.73
C GLU A 438 -32.73 -75.67 42.62
N SER A 439 -33.92 -75.13 42.93
CA SER A 439 -34.82 -74.68 41.85
C SER A 439 -35.64 -73.42 42.10
N MET A 440 -35.12 -72.40 42.80
CA MET A 440 -35.69 -71.05 42.69
C MET A 440 -34.62 -70.02 42.37
N GLN A 441 -34.53 -69.71 41.08
CA GLN A 441 -33.84 -68.53 40.57
C GLN A 441 -34.55 -67.26 41.06
N SER A 442 -33.71 -66.27 41.29
CA SER A 442 -33.99 -64.90 41.72
C SER A 442 -35.19 -64.25 41.01
N PHE A 443 -35.90 -63.43 41.79
CA PHE A 443 -37.21 -62.81 41.58
C PHE A 443 -37.25 -61.71 40.48
N PHE A 444 -36.71 -61.99 39.28
CA PHE A 444 -36.80 -61.07 38.13
C PHE A 444 -37.27 -61.76 36.83
N SER A 445 -37.98 -62.89 36.92
CA SER A 445 -38.60 -63.51 35.73
C SER A 445 -40.12 -63.53 35.84
N THR A 446 -40.76 -62.78 34.96
CA THR A 446 -42.21 -62.70 34.77
C THR A 446 -42.74 -63.99 34.15
N GLN A 447 -43.34 -64.86 34.96
CA GLN A 447 -44.25 -65.88 34.48
C GLN A 447 -45.33 -66.12 35.55
N PHE A 448 -46.39 -65.30 35.50
CA PHE A 448 -47.52 -65.38 36.41
C PHE A 448 -48.58 -66.36 35.88
N VAL A 449 -49.05 -67.23 36.78
CA VAL A 449 -50.21 -68.14 36.73
C VAL A 449 -49.92 -69.59 36.29
N HIS A 450 -49.66 -70.44 37.30
CA HIS A 450 -50.29 -71.76 37.39
C HIS A 450 -50.98 -71.84 38.75
N ILE A 451 -52.31 -71.98 38.73
CA ILE A 451 -53.14 -72.18 39.92
C ILE A 451 -53.36 -73.68 40.02
N GLU A 452 -52.79 -74.30 41.04
CA GLU A 452 -53.20 -75.63 41.49
C GLU A 452 -53.70 -75.50 42.92
N VAL A 453 -54.97 -75.88 43.07
CA VAL A 453 -55.77 -75.70 44.28
C VAL A 453 -55.55 -76.94 45.14
N ASP A 454 -54.66 -76.86 46.13
CA ASP A 454 -54.85 -77.66 47.34
C ASP A 454 -54.22 -77.05 48.61
N SER A 455 -55.05 -76.94 49.64
CA SER A 455 -54.81 -76.54 51.03
C SER A 455 -53.73 -75.46 51.34
N PHE A 456 -54.12 -74.18 51.21
CA PHE A 456 -53.36 -73.03 51.73
C PHE A 456 -53.34 -73.05 53.28
N ARG A 457 -52.32 -73.66 53.90
CA ARG A 457 -52.07 -73.52 55.34
C ARG A 457 -51.45 -72.17 55.63
N LEU A 458 -52.30 -71.18 55.90
CA LEU A 458 -51.89 -69.87 56.38
C LEU A 458 -51.29 -70.03 57.80
N SER A 459 -49.96 -70.02 57.90
CA SER A 459 -49.26 -70.03 59.19
C SER A 459 -49.67 -68.80 60.02
N LYS A 460 -49.94 -68.98 61.33
CA LYS A 460 -50.33 -67.92 62.28
C LYS A 460 -49.28 -66.77 62.44
N SER A 461 -48.13 -66.85 61.78
CA SER A 461 -47.06 -65.84 61.77
C SER A 461 -46.97 -64.98 60.49
N THR A 462 -47.99 -64.99 59.62
CA THR A 462 -48.03 -64.10 58.44
C THR A 462 -47.96 -62.60 58.81
N TRP A 463 -48.35 -62.22 60.03
CA TRP A 463 -48.24 -60.83 60.49
C TRP A 463 -46.79 -60.33 60.62
N ILE A 464 -45.81 -61.22 60.87
CA ILE A 464 -44.39 -60.86 60.98
C ILE A 464 -43.86 -60.36 59.63
N TYR A 465 -44.29 -60.99 58.52
CA TYR A 465 -43.96 -60.54 57.18
C TYR A 465 -44.45 -59.10 56.94
N PHE A 466 -45.72 -58.81 57.28
CA PHE A 466 -46.30 -57.47 57.12
C PHE A 466 -45.63 -56.43 58.04
N ALA A 467 -45.28 -56.80 59.27
CA ALA A 467 -44.62 -55.90 60.21
C ALA A 467 -43.19 -55.53 59.75
N VAL A 468 -42.39 -56.51 59.33
CA VAL A 468 -41.01 -56.27 58.87
C VAL A 468 -40.99 -55.52 57.54
N THR A 469 -41.87 -55.84 56.60
CA THR A 469 -41.98 -55.10 55.34
C THR A 469 -42.46 -53.66 55.55
N ALA A 470 -43.41 -53.41 56.45
CA ALA A 470 -43.85 -52.05 56.75
C ALA A 470 -42.76 -51.17 57.39
N VAL A 471 -41.94 -51.74 58.29
CA VAL A 471 -40.80 -51.02 58.88
C VAL A 471 -39.73 -50.74 57.82
N LEU A 472 -39.42 -51.72 56.96
CA LEU A 472 -38.40 -51.57 55.93
C LEU A 472 -38.84 -50.56 54.84
N THR A 473 -40.11 -50.52 54.46
CA THR A 473 -40.65 -49.52 53.54
C THR A 473 -40.67 -48.12 54.15
N LEU A 474 -40.96 -47.98 55.44
CA LEU A 474 -40.83 -46.69 56.15
C LEU A 474 -39.39 -46.20 56.18
N ILE A 475 -38.41 -47.09 56.38
CA ILE A 475 -36.98 -46.74 56.35
C ILE A 475 -36.55 -46.35 54.94
N THR A 476 -36.98 -47.06 53.90
CA THR A 476 -36.60 -46.72 52.51
C THR A 476 -37.27 -45.43 52.04
N ILE A 477 -38.55 -45.20 52.35
CA ILE A 477 -39.25 -43.93 52.07
C ILE A 477 -38.62 -42.79 52.88
N GLY A 478 -38.30 -43.02 54.15
CA GLY A 478 -37.62 -42.06 55.01
C GLY A 478 -36.25 -41.66 54.45
N SER A 479 -35.44 -42.64 54.04
CA SER A 479 -34.15 -42.42 53.37
C SER A 479 -34.34 -41.64 52.06
N TRP A 480 -35.31 -42.00 51.23
CA TRP A 480 -35.58 -41.34 49.95
C TRP A 480 -36.15 -39.92 50.09
N ALA A 481 -36.92 -39.61 51.13
CA ALA A 481 -37.41 -38.26 51.40
C ALA A 481 -36.34 -37.36 52.06
N TRP A 482 -35.41 -37.98 52.80
CA TRP A 482 -34.36 -37.28 53.51
C TRP A 482 -33.14 -37.00 52.62
N LEU A 483 -32.73 -37.94 51.76
CA LEU A 483 -31.58 -37.83 50.85
C LEU A 483 -31.63 -36.57 49.96
N PRO A 484 -32.72 -36.22 49.24
CA PRO A 484 -32.77 -35.03 48.39
C PRO A 484 -32.77 -33.71 49.16
N LYS A 485 -33.14 -33.71 50.45
CA LYS A 485 -33.07 -32.54 51.34
C LYS A 485 -31.72 -32.43 52.03
N PHE A 486 -31.05 -33.55 52.28
CA PHE A 486 -29.76 -33.63 52.96
C PHE A 486 -28.58 -33.40 52.00
N ILE A 487 -28.66 -33.90 50.76
CA ILE A 487 -27.61 -33.76 49.73
C ILE A 487 -27.30 -32.29 49.37
N PRO A 488 -28.26 -31.40 49.05
CA PRO A 488 -27.95 -30.00 48.76
C PRO A 488 -27.40 -29.26 50.00
N ARG A 489 -27.87 -29.60 51.21
CA ARG A 489 -27.35 -29.02 52.47
C ARG A 489 -25.93 -29.47 52.79
N MET A 490 -25.60 -30.74 52.53
CA MET A 490 -24.23 -31.26 52.64
C MET A 490 -23.32 -30.73 51.53
N ALA A 491 -23.83 -30.56 50.30
CA ALA A 491 -23.06 -29.97 49.20
C ALA A 491 -22.70 -28.50 49.48
N THR A 492 -23.60 -27.72 50.09
CA THR A 492 -23.28 -26.37 50.57
C THR A 492 -22.32 -26.39 51.76
N TYR A 493 -22.44 -27.35 52.68
CA TYR A 493 -21.54 -27.48 53.83
C TYR A 493 -20.13 -27.93 53.42
N LEU A 494 -20.03 -28.83 52.44
CA LEU A 494 -18.77 -29.32 51.87
C LEU A 494 -18.11 -28.26 50.99
N THR A 495 -18.87 -27.48 50.21
CA THR A 495 -18.30 -26.34 49.46
C THR A 495 -17.87 -25.20 50.38
N GLU A 496 -18.59 -24.91 51.48
CA GLU A 496 -18.16 -23.92 52.48
C GLU A 496 -16.93 -24.37 53.28
N THR A 497 -16.83 -25.65 53.65
CA THR A 497 -15.64 -26.20 54.33
C THR A 497 -14.45 -26.34 53.39
N TRP A 498 -14.66 -26.64 52.11
CA TRP A 498 -13.63 -26.61 51.07
C TRP A 498 -13.14 -25.17 50.78
N HIS A 499 -14.04 -24.18 50.76
CA HIS A 499 -13.65 -22.76 50.66
C HIS A 499 -12.95 -22.23 51.92
N ARG A 500 -13.28 -22.73 53.12
CA ARG A 500 -12.56 -22.39 54.37
C ARG A 500 -11.17 -23.01 54.43
N THR A 501 -11.00 -24.26 53.98
CA THR A 501 -9.70 -24.95 53.96
C THR A 501 -8.78 -24.42 52.85
N THR A 502 -9.32 -24.05 51.69
CA THR A 502 -8.55 -23.37 50.63
C THR A 502 -8.16 -21.93 50.99
N LYS A 503 -8.94 -21.22 51.83
CA LYS A 503 -8.53 -19.92 52.40
C LYS A 503 -7.45 -20.03 53.49
N LEU A 504 -7.44 -21.09 54.30
CA LEU A 504 -6.38 -21.29 55.30
C LEU A 504 -5.05 -21.81 54.73
N ASN A 505 -5.05 -22.38 53.51
CA ASN A 505 -3.84 -22.83 52.82
C ASN A 505 -3.24 -21.78 51.86
N ARG A 506 -3.81 -20.56 51.81
CA ARG A 506 -3.14 -19.38 51.24
C ARG A 506 -2.50 -18.56 52.35
N ARG A 507 -1.32 -19.00 52.81
CA ARG A 507 -0.31 -18.04 53.28
C ARG A 507 0.03 -17.11 52.10
N PRO A 508 0.27 -15.82 52.35
CA PRO A 508 0.48 -14.85 51.29
C PRO A 508 1.77 -15.20 50.55
N ARG A 509 1.65 -15.57 49.28
CA ARG A 509 2.79 -15.59 48.35
C ARG A 509 3.09 -14.13 47.95
N ALA A 510 3.48 -13.32 48.93
CA ALA A 510 4.24 -12.11 48.68
C ALA A 510 5.63 -12.60 48.24
N LEU A 511 5.83 -12.75 46.93
CA LEU A 511 7.12 -12.78 46.21
C LEU A 511 6.97 -13.16 44.72
N GLU A 512 5.76 -13.24 44.15
CA GLU A 512 5.56 -13.66 42.75
C GLU A 512 4.64 -12.71 41.96
N THR A 513 4.65 -11.42 42.31
CA THR A 513 4.13 -10.30 41.49
C THR A 513 5.21 -9.24 41.21
N LYS A 514 6.48 -9.62 41.34
CA LYS A 514 7.63 -8.79 40.95
C LYS A 514 8.33 -9.26 39.67
N SER A 515 7.82 -10.28 38.97
CA SER A 515 8.36 -10.74 37.68
C SER A 515 7.42 -10.52 36.48
N GLU A 516 6.10 -10.36 36.66
CA GLU A 516 5.18 -10.11 35.54
C GLU A 516 4.92 -8.62 35.28
N ASP A 517 4.97 -7.75 36.30
CA ASP A 517 5.04 -6.28 36.10
C ASP A 517 6.43 -5.82 35.62
N MET A 518 7.42 -6.71 35.60
CA MET A 518 8.74 -6.49 35.00
C MET A 518 8.86 -7.00 33.55
N MET A 519 7.82 -7.67 33.01
CA MET A 519 7.79 -8.16 31.63
C MET A 519 6.83 -7.40 30.71
N SER A 520 5.87 -6.64 31.25
CA SER A 520 5.00 -5.76 30.45
C SER A 520 5.59 -4.37 30.17
N SER A 521 6.78 -4.04 30.72
CA SER A 521 7.49 -2.78 30.48
C SER A 521 8.51 -2.81 29.33
N TRP A 522 8.59 -3.90 28.56
CA TRP A 522 9.50 -4.02 27.41
C TRP A 522 8.76 -4.60 26.19
N GLN A 523 7.80 -3.87 25.63
CA GLN A 523 7.48 -3.91 24.19
C GLN A 523 6.42 -2.87 23.80
N TYR A 524 6.76 -1.59 23.94
CA TYR A 524 6.38 -0.56 22.97
C TYR A 524 7.56 0.41 22.83
N GLY A 525 8.56 -0.05 22.06
CA GLY A 525 9.64 0.80 21.57
C GLY A 525 9.17 1.55 20.34
N SER A 526 8.57 2.72 20.54
CA SER A 526 8.53 3.80 19.57
C SER A 526 9.67 4.78 19.87
N THR A 527 10.67 4.83 18.99
CA THR A 527 11.78 5.81 18.99
C THR A 527 11.39 7.09 18.19
N PRO A 528 12.15 8.20 18.23
CA PRO A 528 11.84 9.37 19.04
C PRO A 528 11.44 10.60 18.20
N SER A 529 10.57 11.44 18.73
CA SER A 529 10.43 12.83 18.30
C SER A 529 11.12 13.75 19.33
N PHE A 530 12.06 14.54 18.83
CA PHE A 530 12.75 15.59 19.57
C PHE A 530 11.78 16.76 19.82
N ARG A 531 11.61 17.18 21.08
CA ARG A 531 11.21 18.54 21.44
C ARG A 531 12.14 19.07 22.54
N PRO A 532 12.51 20.36 22.49
CA PRO A 532 13.44 20.97 23.43
C PRO A 532 12.78 21.34 24.76
N GLN A 533 13.57 21.31 25.84
CA GLN A 533 13.23 21.82 27.17
C GLN A 533 13.09 23.35 27.18
N PRO A 534 12.25 23.92 28.06
CA PRO A 534 12.38 25.29 28.51
C PRO A 534 13.21 25.34 29.82
N VAL A 535 14.25 26.17 29.81
CA VAL A 535 15.01 26.57 30.99
C VAL A 535 14.28 27.72 31.68
N LEU A 536 14.16 27.61 33.00
CA LEU A 536 13.79 28.66 33.94
C LEU A 536 14.83 29.80 33.91
N SER A 537 14.37 31.04 33.74
CA SER A 537 14.99 32.18 34.41
C SER A 537 13.92 33.17 34.88
N ARG A 538 14.01 33.48 36.17
CA ARG A 538 13.17 34.34 36.99
C ARG A 538 13.79 35.74 37.03
N LEU A 539 12.94 36.75 37.25
CA LEU A 539 13.20 38.20 37.43
C LEU A 539 13.32 38.95 36.09
N GLU A 540 12.56 40.02 35.81
CA GLU A 540 12.30 41.17 36.69
C GLU A 540 11.06 41.97 36.25
N ASN A 541 10.36 42.54 37.24
CA ASN A 541 9.23 43.45 37.12
C ASN A 541 9.64 44.82 36.53
N ARG A 542 8.84 45.40 35.62
CA ARG A 542 8.44 46.83 35.69
C ARG A 542 7.33 47.20 34.69
N THR A 543 6.12 47.36 35.24
CA THR A 543 5.14 48.46 35.05
C THR A 543 5.26 49.44 33.87
N MET A 544 4.17 49.57 33.11
CA MET A 544 3.36 50.77 32.73
C MET A 544 2.65 50.46 31.40
N ARG A 545 1.32 50.34 31.29
CA ARG A 545 0.19 51.28 31.45
C ARG A 545 0.22 52.47 30.47
N ASP A 546 -0.86 52.53 29.68
CA ASP A 546 -1.41 53.65 28.85
C ASP A 546 -0.57 54.02 27.61
N THR A 547 -1.08 54.27 26.39
CA THR A 547 -2.29 54.96 25.90
C THR A 547 -2.40 54.69 24.37
N ALA A 548 -3.59 54.39 23.83
CA ALA A 548 -4.46 55.27 23.04
C ALA A 548 -4.09 55.48 21.54
N THR A 549 -5.07 55.18 20.67
CA THR A 549 -5.48 55.89 19.43
C THR A 549 -4.42 56.48 18.50
N VAL A 550 -4.38 56.00 17.24
CA VAL A 550 -5.03 56.56 16.02
C VAL A 550 -4.97 55.51 14.92
#